data_AF-A0A059WJD8-F1
#
_entry.id   AF-A0A059WJD8-F1
#
_cell.length_a   1.000
_cell.length_b   1.000
_cell.length_c   1.000
_cell.angle_alpha   90.00
_cell.angle_beta   90.00
_cell.angle_gamma   90.00
#
_symmetry.space_group_name_H-M   'P 1'
#
loop_
_entity.id
_entity.type
_entity.pdbx_description
1 polymer ?
#
loop_
_entity_poly.entity_id
_entity_poly.type
_entity_poly.pdbx_seq_one_letter_code
_entity_poly.pdbx_strand_id
1 'polypeptide(L)'
;MARFRFSLVVLVLVVGGIGLTWGYAYGSELRTDFDSRGTEISLDYTVGTNPTTCATTDTINVPPGTSVTYCYTVTNNTAMTLAMHTLTDSAEGPLFNDMRYALAPGTSFTYSTTTTLLTTTISTAQWDVLIPLTYQIFTDTCTTFPDVSTTGTPLNLSDDGSATVTLPFDFPFYDIETNLIRVNNNGTILLGDALTNVPAENTELPTAAFDHAILPFWDDLDDETGNVYIGTYTYTLAGGIPDSLFAP
;
A
#
# COMPACT_ATOMS: atom_id res chain seq x y z
N MET A 1 5.92 -11.52 19.04
CA MET A 1 5.52 -10.14 19.45
C MET A 1 6.29 -9.17 18.56
N ALA A 2 5.73 -8.81 17.41
CA ALA A 2 6.34 -7.85 16.50
C ALA A 2 6.11 -6.44 17.06
N ARG A 3 7.20 -5.67 17.23
CA ARG A 3 7.14 -4.26 17.60
C ARG A 3 7.22 -3.46 16.31
N PHE A 4 6.11 -2.88 15.87
CA PHE A 4 6.10 -1.99 14.71
C PHE A 4 6.48 -0.58 15.16
N ARG A 5 7.48 0.02 14.52
CA ARG A 5 7.84 1.43 14.68
C ARG A 5 7.26 2.18 13.49
N PHE A 6 6.45 3.19 13.75
CA PHE A 6 5.92 4.09 12.73
C PHE A 6 6.67 5.42 12.81
N SER A 7 7.03 5.95 11.65
CA SER A 7 7.64 7.28 11.53
C SER A 7 6.60 8.22 10.93
N LEU A 8 6.23 9.29 11.65
CA LEU A 8 5.22 10.26 11.24
C LEU A 8 5.89 11.59 10.85
N VAL A 9 5.47 12.15 9.71
CA VAL A 9 5.78 13.53 9.33
C VAL A 9 4.58 14.40 9.69
N VAL A 10 4.77 15.37 10.58
CA VAL A 10 3.72 16.32 10.95
C VAL A 10 4.03 17.67 10.31
N LEU A 11 3.07 18.15 9.52
CA LEU A 11 3.09 19.48 8.95
C LEU A 11 2.14 20.38 9.75
N VAL A 12 2.60 21.57 10.14
CA VAL A 12 1.68 22.60 10.64
C VAL A 12 1.90 23.85 9.82
N LEU A 13 0.81 24.31 9.22
CA LEU A 13 0.74 25.61 8.60
C LEU A 13 0.14 26.58 9.61
N VAL A 14 0.79 27.72 9.81
CA VAL A 14 0.19 28.82 10.58
C VAL A 14 -0.12 29.94 9.60
N VAL A 15 -1.41 30.13 9.28
CA VAL A 15 -1.89 31.31 8.53
C VAL A 15 -2.33 32.38 9.54
N GLY A 16 -1.73 33.56 9.46
CA GLY A 16 -1.87 34.62 10.44
C GLY A 16 -3.09 35.51 10.19
N GLY A 17 -4.28 35.16 10.68
CA GLY A 17 -5.36 36.15 10.77
C GLY A 17 -6.73 35.61 11.18
N ILE A 18 -7.03 34.36 10.83
CA ILE A 18 -8.29 33.69 11.19
C ILE A 18 -8.07 32.18 11.43
N GLY A 19 -7.19 31.85 12.38
CA GLY A 19 -7.10 30.50 12.96
C GLY A 19 -5.98 29.62 12.42
N LEU A 20 -5.49 28.74 13.30
CA LEU A 20 -4.54 27.68 12.96
C LEU A 20 -5.25 26.64 12.07
N THR A 21 -4.71 26.37 10.89
CA THR A 21 -5.16 25.28 10.00
C THR A 21 -4.17 24.12 10.11
N TRP A 22 -4.69 22.93 10.44
CA TRP A 22 -3.86 21.76 10.77
C TRP A 22 -4.11 20.64 9.80
N GLY A 23 -3.06 19.93 9.38
CA GLY A 23 -3.25 18.55 8.92
C GLY A 23 -1.99 17.77 8.66
N TYR A 24 -2.23 16.50 8.40
CA TYR A 24 -1.28 15.45 8.66
C TYR A 24 -1.09 14.60 7.41
N ALA A 25 0.12 14.08 7.31
CA ALA A 25 0.51 13.08 6.35
C ALA A 25 0.95 11.85 7.14
N TYR A 26 0.09 10.84 7.26
CA TYR A 26 0.53 9.52 7.71
C TYR A 26 0.87 8.67 6.49
N GLY A 27 2.10 8.15 6.45
CA GLY A 27 2.43 6.99 5.61
C GLY A 27 2.16 5.74 6.44
N SER A 28 1.03 5.09 6.21
CA SER A 28 0.78 3.75 6.72
C SER A 28 0.84 2.77 5.56
N GLU A 29 2.03 2.28 5.28
CA GLU A 29 2.18 1.08 4.48
C GLU A 29 1.87 -0.12 5.38
N LEU A 30 0.64 -0.65 5.28
CA LEU A 30 0.45 -2.09 5.46
C LEU A 30 1.00 -2.77 4.21
N ARG A 31 2.33 -2.78 4.07
CA ARG A 31 2.96 -3.75 3.19
C ARG A 31 3.02 -5.06 3.96
N THR A 32 1.87 -5.74 4.00
CA THR A 32 1.92 -7.20 4.09
C THR A 32 2.52 -7.63 2.76
N ASP A 33 3.85 -7.81 2.72
CA ASP A 33 4.42 -8.78 1.78
C ASP A 33 3.61 -10.04 2.06
N PHE A 34 2.64 -10.34 1.19
CA PHE A 34 1.83 -11.54 1.25
C PHE A 34 2.77 -12.69 0.87
N ASP A 35 3.68 -13.03 1.79
CA ASP A 35 4.44 -14.25 1.69
C ASP A 35 3.42 -15.38 1.68
N SER A 36 3.33 -16.08 0.55
CA SER A 36 2.55 -17.29 0.33
C SER A 36 2.85 -18.42 1.35
N ARG A 37 3.74 -18.18 2.32
CA ARG A 37 4.07 -19.04 3.46
C ARG A 37 3.55 -18.54 4.82
N GLY A 38 2.85 -17.40 4.86
CA GLY A 38 2.25 -16.81 6.06
C GLY A 38 0.79 -17.25 6.31
N THR A 39 0.36 -17.23 7.56
CA THR A 39 -0.97 -17.68 8.05
C THR A 39 -2.17 -16.87 7.53
N GLU A 40 -1.97 -15.87 6.67
CA GLU A 40 -2.98 -14.88 6.25
C GLU A 40 -3.72 -15.30 4.96
N ILE A 41 -3.02 -15.95 4.02
CA ILE A 41 -3.60 -16.62 2.85
C ILE A 41 -2.93 -17.98 2.69
N SER A 42 -3.66 -18.95 2.16
CA SER A 42 -3.05 -20.24 1.83
C SER A 42 -3.34 -20.62 0.39
N LEU A 43 -2.31 -21.07 -0.32
CA LEU A 43 -2.39 -21.58 -1.68
C LEU A 43 -2.22 -23.09 -1.66
N ASP A 44 -3.24 -23.83 -2.09
CA ASP A 44 -3.14 -25.25 -2.42
C ASP A 44 -2.92 -25.39 -3.93
N TYR A 45 -1.80 -26.02 -4.31
CA TYR A 45 -1.36 -26.15 -5.69
C TYR A 45 -1.17 -27.62 -6.07
N THR A 46 -2.00 -28.11 -6.98
CA THR A 46 -2.07 -29.53 -7.34
C THR A 46 -1.99 -29.76 -8.83
N VAL A 47 -1.57 -30.96 -9.22
CA VAL A 47 -1.47 -31.42 -10.60
C VAL A 47 -2.09 -32.80 -10.76
N GLY A 48 -2.86 -32.97 -11.83
CA GLY A 48 -3.51 -34.23 -12.19
C GLY A 48 -3.78 -34.34 -13.68
N THR A 49 -4.62 -35.29 -14.08
CA THR A 49 -5.01 -35.52 -15.49
C THR A 49 -6.50 -35.33 -15.73
N ASN A 50 -7.28 -35.00 -14.70
CA ASN A 50 -8.71 -34.72 -14.83
C ASN A 50 -8.92 -33.20 -14.98
N PRO A 51 -9.49 -32.72 -16.10
CA PRO A 51 -9.70 -31.29 -16.32
C PRO A 51 -10.88 -30.69 -15.56
N THR A 52 -11.76 -31.50 -14.95
CA THR A 52 -12.98 -31.01 -14.28
C THR A 52 -12.92 -31.11 -12.76
N THR A 53 -11.94 -31.81 -12.20
CA THR A 53 -11.78 -31.95 -10.75
C THR A 53 -10.32 -31.81 -10.39
N CYS A 54 -10.03 -30.93 -9.43
CA CYS A 54 -8.68 -30.78 -8.93
C CYS A 54 -8.16 -32.07 -8.31
N ALA A 55 -6.89 -32.34 -8.55
CA ALA A 55 -6.19 -33.44 -7.93
C ALA A 55 -5.91 -33.13 -6.46
N THR A 56 -5.43 -34.14 -5.75
CA THR A 56 -4.89 -34.00 -4.38
C THR A 56 -3.37 -34.21 -4.35
N THR A 57 -2.75 -34.38 -5.51
CA THR A 57 -1.32 -34.63 -5.69
C THR A 57 -0.61 -33.37 -6.17
N ASP A 58 0.58 -33.14 -5.67
CA ASP A 58 1.50 -32.09 -6.14
C ASP A 58 2.52 -32.62 -7.18
N THR A 59 2.55 -33.95 -7.38
CA THR A 59 3.46 -34.63 -8.28
C THR A 59 2.74 -35.78 -8.98
N ILE A 60 2.90 -35.87 -10.30
CA ILE A 60 2.43 -37.01 -11.11
C ILE A 60 3.52 -37.49 -12.07
N ASN A 61 3.46 -38.77 -12.44
CA ASN A 61 4.31 -39.34 -13.49
C ASN A 61 3.43 -39.83 -14.64
N VAL A 62 3.61 -39.24 -15.82
CA VAL A 62 2.79 -39.49 -17.02
C VAL A 62 3.67 -39.57 -18.27
N PRO A 63 3.25 -40.29 -19.34
CA PRO A 63 3.99 -40.31 -20.59
C PRO A 63 4.11 -38.91 -21.23
N PRO A 64 5.19 -38.62 -21.98
CA PRO A 64 5.29 -37.41 -22.79
C PRO A 64 4.09 -37.24 -23.73
N GLY A 65 3.58 -36.02 -23.83
CA GLY A 65 2.37 -35.70 -24.61
C GLY A 65 1.06 -35.88 -23.84
N THR A 66 1.12 -36.21 -22.55
CA THR A 66 -0.08 -36.27 -21.71
C THR A 66 -0.57 -34.86 -21.36
N SER A 67 -1.88 -34.64 -21.46
CA SER A 67 -2.52 -33.44 -20.94
C SER A 67 -2.61 -33.51 -19.42
N VAL A 68 -2.06 -32.50 -18.75
CA VAL A 68 -2.06 -32.35 -17.30
C VAL A 68 -2.86 -31.10 -16.94
N THR A 69 -3.56 -31.16 -15.82
CA THR A 69 -4.35 -30.06 -15.28
C THR A 69 -3.71 -29.58 -14.00
N TYR A 70 -3.40 -28.29 -13.95
CA TYR A 70 -2.95 -27.58 -12.77
C TYR A 70 -4.15 -26.91 -12.09
N CYS A 71 -4.25 -27.04 -10.78
CA CYS A 71 -5.25 -26.40 -9.95
C CYS A 71 -4.60 -25.52 -8.90
N TYR A 72 -5.06 -24.28 -8.81
CA TYR A 72 -4.59 -23.27 -7.89
C TYR A 72 -5.77 -22.85 -7.02
N THR A 73 -5.76 -23.21 -5.74
CA THR A 73 -6.83 -22.87 -4.79
C THR A 73 -6.30 -21.92 -3.73
N VAL A 74 -6.69 -20.66 -3.82
CA VAL A 74 -6.40 -19.65 -2.79
C VAL A 74 -7.49 -19.68 -1.73
N THR A 75 -7.12 -19.62 -0.45
CA THR A 75 -8.04 -19.46 0.67
C THR A 75 -7.69 -18.19 1.42
N ASN A 76 -8.70 -17.37 1.68
CA ASN A 76 -8.57 -16.16 2.48
C ASN A 76 -8.69 -16.52 3.96
N ASN A 77 -7.56 -16.55 4.67
CA ASN A 77 -7.53 -16.78 6.12
C ASN A 77 -7.53 -15.46 6.92
N THR A 78 -7.67 -14.32 6.23
CA THR A 78 -7.78 -13.00 6.86
C THR A 78 -9.21 -12.70 7.30
N ALA A 79 -9.38 -11.67 8.12
CA ALA A 79 -10.68 -11.13 8.51
C ALA A 79 -11.28 -10.15 7.48
N MET A 80 -10.56 -9.83 6.39
CA MET A 80 -10.98 -8.85 5.38
C MET A 80 -11.31 -9.52 4.06
N THR A 81 -12.21 -8.92 3.27
CA THR A 81 -12.44 -9.37 1.89
C THR A 81 -11.27 -8.94 1.00
N LEU A 82 -10.66 -9.87 0.27
CA LEU A 82 -9.64 -9.60 -0.75
C LEU A 82 -10.33 -9.30 -2.08
N ALA A 83 -9.84 -8.34 -2.87
CA ALA A 83 -10.57 -7.84 -4.05
C ALA A 83 -9.81 -7.96 -5.38
N MET A 84 -8.49 -7.90 -5.35
CA MET A 84 -7.65 -8.04 -6.55
C MET A 84 -6.75 -9.25 -6.38
N HIS A 85 -6.58 -10.00 -7.47
CA HIS A 85 -5.81 -11.23 -7.49
C HIS A 85 -4.93 -11.29 -8.73
N THR A 86 -3.66 -11.64 -8.55
CA THR A 86 -2.70 -11.90 -9.63
C THR A 86 -2.12 -13.29 -9.44
N LEU A 87 -2.06 -14.09 -10.51
CA LEU A 87 -1.55 -15.46 -10.48
C LEU A 87 -0.52 -15.66 -11.58
N THR A 88 0.65 -16.14 -11.19
CA THR A 88 1.74 -16.51 -12.09
C THR A 88 2.23 -17.92 -11.80
N ASP A 89 2.71 -18.61 -12.82
CA ASP A 89 3.32 -19.93 -12.71
C ASP A 89 4.63 -19.99 -13.51
N SER A 90 5.67 -20.64 -12.99
CA SER A 90 6.98 -20.71 -13.65
C SER A 90 6.97 -21.51 -14.95
N ALA A 91 6.03 -22.44 -15.14
CA ALA A 91 5.90 -23.27 -16.33
C ALA A 91 4.85 -22.72 -17.31
N GLU A 92 3.79 -22.09 -16.83
CA GLU A 92 2.70 -21.56 -17.67
C GLU A 92 2.84 -20.05 -17.97
N GLY A 93 3.64 -19.32 -17.19
CA GLY A 93 3.74 -17.87 -17.25
C GLY A 93 2.61 -17.17 -16.48
N PRO A 94 2.27 -15.91 -16.83
CA PRO A 94 1.18 -15.19 -16.19
C PRO A 94 -0.18 -15.77 -16.59
N LEU A 95 -1.00 -16.15 -15.59
CA LEU A 95 -2.34 -16.72 -15.82
C LEU A 95 -3.41 -15.63 -15.80
N PHE A 96 -3.34 -14.71 -14.83
CA PHE A 96 -4.12 -13.48 -14.82
C PHE A 96 -3.43 -12.41 -13.98
N ASN A 97 -3.74 -11.16 -14.30
CA ASN A 97 -3.26 -10.00 -13.57
C ASN A 97 -4.45 -9.14 -13.15
N ASP A 98 -4.44 -8.64 -11.92
CA ASP A 98 -5.43 -7.70 -11.39
C ASP A 98 -6.89 -8.18 -11.56
N MET A 99 -7.12 -9.48 -11.41
CA MET A 99 -8.46 -10.04 -11.48
C MET A 99 -9.28 -9.54 -10.30
N ARG A 100 -10.36 -8.81 -10.62
CA ARG A 100 -11.36 -8.39 -9.62
C ARG A 100 -12.22 -9.57 -9.21
N TYR A 101 -12.06 -10.00 -7.97
CA TYR A 101 -12.91 -11.01 -7.35
C TYR A 101 -12.98 -10.75 -5.85
N ALA A 102 -14.19 -10.70 -5.29
CA ALA A 102 -14.38 -10.47 -3.85
C ALA A 102 -14.27 -11.81 -3.10
N LEU A 103 -13.07 -12.16 -2.66
CA LEU A 103 -12.82 -13.36 -1.86
C LEU A 103 -13.05 -13.04 -0.37
N ALA A 104 -14.20 -13.45 0.16
CA ALA A 104 -14.61 -13.19 1.53
C ALA A 104 -13.73 -13.94 2.57
N PRO A 105 -13.69 -13.47 3.84
CA PRO A 105 -13.03 -14.18 4.93
C PRO A 105 -13.45 -15.65 5.04
N GLY A 106 -12.47 -16.55 5.17
CA GLY A 106 -12.68 -18.00 5.32
C GLY A 106 -13.14 -18.73 4.07
N THR A 107 -13.23 -18.05 2.92
CA THR A 107 -13.64 -18.67 1.64
C THR A 107 -12.45 -18.97 0.75
N SER A 108 -12.65 -19.89 -0.20
CA SER A 108 -11.65 -20.27 -1.21
C SER A 108 -12.13 -19.97 -2.63
N PHE A 109 -11.17 -19.70 -3.51
CA PHE A 109 -11.37 -19.57 -4.95
C PHE A 109 -10.36 -20.46 -5.68
N THR A 110 -10.82 -21.16 -6.72
CA THR A 110 -10.02 -22.09 -7.50
C THR A 110 -9.96 -21.67 -8.96
N TYR A 111 -8.75 -21.63 -9.50
CA TYR A 111 -8.47 -21.52 -10.92
C TYR A 111 -7.80 -22.79 -11.42
N SER A 112 -8.09 -23.23 -12.64
CA SER A 112 -7.46 -24.40 -13.24
C SER A 112 -7.13 -24.19 -14.71
N THR A 113 -5.98 -24.68 -15.15
CA THR A 113 -5.57 -24.69 -16.55
C THR A 113 -5.08 -26.08 -16.95
N THR A 114 -5.17 -26.42 -18.24
CA THR A 114 -4.71 -27.70 -18.78
C THR A 114 -3.68 -27.46 -19.87
N THR A 115 -2.54 -28.12 -19.75
CA THR A 115 -1.42 -28.04 -20.69
C THR A 115 -0.96 -29.44 -21.10
N THR A 116 -0.16 -29.56 -22.15
CA THR A 116 0.43 -30.84 -22.56
C THR A 116 1.94 -30.81 -22.37
N LEU A 117 2.45 -31.70 -21.51
CA LEU A 117 3.88 -31.73 -21.18
C LEU A 117 4.62 -32.75 -22.04
N LEU A 118 5.72 -32.33 -22.67
CA LEU A 118 6.61 -33.21 -23.46
C LEU A 118 7.84 -33.68 -22.68
N THR A 119 8.17 -32.99 -21.59
CA THR A 119 9.33 -33.25 -20.75
C THR A 119 8.98 -33.10 -19.29
N THR A 120 9.84 -33.63 -18.41
CA THR A 120 9.75 -33.34 -16.97
C THR A 120 9.78 -31.84 -16.75
N THR A 121 8.79 -31.34 -16.03
CA THR A 121 8.59 -29.91 -15.77
C THR A 121 8.43 -29.73 -14.27
N ILE A 122 9.18 -28.78 -13.71
CA ILE A 122 8.99 -28.32 -12.34
C ILE A 122 8.26 -26.99 -12.44
N SER A 123 7.14 -26.89 -11.74
CA SER A 123 6.27 -25.73 -11.78
C SER A 123 6.11 -25.20 -10.35
N THR A 124 6.24 -23.89 -10.21
CA THR A 124 6.02 -23.15 -8.96
C THR A 124 5.08 -22.00 -9.24
N ALA A 125 4.04 -21.88 -8.40
CA ALA A 125 3.00 -20.87 -8.52
C ALA A 125 3.16 -19.76 -7.48
N GLN A 126 2.79 -18.54 -7.85
CA GLN A 126 2.66 -17.40 -6.94
C GLN A 126 1.30 -16.74 -7.13
N TRP A 127 0.60 -16.51 -6.02
CA TRP A 127 -0.71 -15.85 -5.98
C TRP A 127 -0.64 -14.60 -5.10
N ASP A 128 -0.71 -13.44 -5.72
CA ASP A 128 -0.72 -12.14 -5.04
C ASP A 128 -2.15 -11.65 -4.86
N VAL A 129 -2.41 -10.98 -3.74
CA VAL A 129 -3.73 -10.43 -3.42
C VAL A 129 -3.61 -8.99 -2.95
N LEU A 130 -4.59 -8.16 -3.31
CA LEU A 130 -4.77 -6.84 -2.72
C LEU A 130 -6.16 -6.75 -2.11
N ILE A 131 -6.25 -6.14 -0.93
CA ILE A 131 -7.51 -5.70 -0.37
C ILE A 131 -8.12 -4.62 -1.29
N PRO A 132 -9.45 -4.48 -1.34
CA PRO A 132 -10.04 -3.36 -2.05
C PRO A 132 -9.48 -2.07 -1.44
N LEU A 133 -9.03 -1.16 -2.31
CA LEU A 133 -8.78 0.25 -1.96
C LEU A 133 -10.10 0.87 -1.51
N THR A 134 -10.55 0.49 -0.32
CA THR A 134 -11.46 1.29 0.46
C THR A 134 -10.58 2.34 1.07
N TYR A 135 -10.90 3.61 0.82
CA TYR A 135 -10.35 4.73 1.56
C TYR A 135 -10.50 4.42 3.05
N GLN A 136 -9.42 3.96 3.68
CA GLN A 136 -9.43 3.67 5.10
C GLN A 136 -9.20 4.99 5.81
N ILE A 137 -10.27 5.51 6.40
CA ILE A 137 -10.16 6.58 7.38
C ILE A 137 -9.57 5.93 8.63
N PHE A 138 -8.26 6.05 8.80
CA PHE A 138 -7.63 5.80 10.08
C PHE A 138 -8.08 6.91 11.03
N THR A 139 -9.09 6.63 11.85
CA THR A 139 -9.42 7.48 12.98
C THR A 139 -8.43 7.15 14.09
N ASP A 140 -7.24 7.75 14.03
CA ASP A 140 -6.34 7.70 15.17
C ASP A 140 -7.00 8.47 16.33
N THR A 141 -7.04 7.85 17.52
CA THR A 141 -7.48 8.51 18.75
C THR A 141 -6.41 9.45 19.30
N CYS A 142 -5.64 10.10 18.43
CA CYS A 142 -4.68 11.12 18.81
C CYS A 142 -5.47 12.34 19.32
N THR A 143 -5.78 12.34 20.62
CA THR A 143 -6.61 13.36 21.27
C THR A 143 -5.89 14.70 21.43
N THR A 144 -4.58 14.74 21.17
CA THR A 144 -3.77 15.95 21.25
C THR A 144 -2.82 16.02 20.06
N PHE A 145 -3.15 16.92 19.14
CA PHE A 145 -2.32 17.19 17.97
C PHE A 145 -1.01 17.89 18.38
N PRO A 146 0.15 17.39 17.94
CA PRO A 146 1.44 18.02 18.24
C PRO A 146 1.67 19.27 17.36
N ASP A 147 1.41 20.45 17.91
CA ASP A 147 1.70 21.71 17.23
C ASP A 147 3.22 21.92 17.03
N VAL A 148 3.66 22.01 15.76
CA VAL A 148 5.06 22.31 15.40
C VAL A 148 5.32 23.77 15.08
N SER A 149 4.35 24.67 15.20
CA SER A 149 4.55 26.10 14.96
C SER A 149 5.62 26.73 15.85
N THR A 150 5.87 26.13 17.02
CA THR A 150 6.87 26.58 18.00
C THR A 150 8.08 25.67 18.13
N THR A 151 8.01 24.44 17.61
CA THR A 151 9.04 23.40 17.79
C THR A 151 9.64 22.90 16.48
N GLY A 152 8.94 23.08 15.37
CA GLY A 152 9.35 22.67 14.04
C GLY A 152 10.26 23.70 13.37
N THR A 153 10.80 23.29 12.22
CA THR A 153 11.64 24.15 11.38
C THR A 153 10.74 24.96 10.44
N PRO A 154 10.79 26.30 10.46
CA PRO A 154 10.09 27.13 9.48
C PRO A 154 10.75 27.00 8.11
N LEU A 155 9.95 26.76 7.07
CA LEU A 155 10.43 26.66 5.70
C LEU A 155 10.50 28.02 4.99
N ASN A 156 9.78 29.03 5.50
CA ASN A 156 9.71 30.39 4.94
C ASN A 156 9.40 30.37 3.43
N LEU A 157 8.42 29.57 3.04
CA LEU A 157 7.98 29.50 1.65
C LEU A 157 7.30 30.82 1.27
N SER A 158 7.62 31.33 0.08
CA SER A 158 6.83 32.39 -0.57
C SER A 158 5.57 31.79 -1.20
N ASP A 159 4.75 32.65 -1.79
CA ASP A 159 3.71 32.22 -2.72
C ASP A 159 4.27 31.30 -3.80
N ASP A 160 3.53 30.25 -4.14
CA ASP A 160 3.94 29.09 -4.97
C ASP A 160 5.27 28.41 -4.57
N GLY A 161 5.77 28.75 -3.38
CA GLY A 161 7.07 28.35 -2.88
C GLY A 161 7.16 26.88 -2.55
N SER A 162 8.37 26.34 -2.57
CA SER A 162 8.61 24.93 -2.22
C SER A 162 10.00 24.73 -1.67
N ALA A 163 10.12 23.85 -0.67
CA ALA A 163 11.39 23.46 -0.09
C ALA A 163 11.53 21.95 -0.08
N THR A 164 12.71 21.49 -0.47
CA THR A 164 13.11 20.09 -0.29
C THR A 164 13.59 19.89 1.15
N VAL A 165 13.07 18.86 1.81
CA VAL A 165 13.43 18.49 3.18
C VAL A 165 13.91 17.04 3.19
N THR A 166 15.07 16.82 3.81
CA THR A 166 15.57 15.47 4.11
C THR A 166 15.07 15.05 5.48
N LEU A 167 14.29 13.98 5.52
CA LEU A 167 13.81 13.32 6.73
C LEU A 167 14.98 12.61 7.44
N PRO A 168 14.93 12.50 8.78
CA PRO A 168 15.95 11.79 9.56
C PRO A 168 15.79 10.25 9.50
N PHE A 169 14.89 9.75 8.64
CA PHE A 169 14.60 8.33 8.42
C PHE A 169 14.15 8.13 6.98
N ASP A 170 14.32 6.91 6.46
CA ASP A 170 13.72 6.50 5.20
C ASP A 170 12.21 6.32 5.38
N PHE A 171 11.45 6.88 4.44
CA PHE A 171 9.99 6.89 4.46
C PHE A 171 9.46 6.03 3.31
N PRO A 172 8.89 4.86 3.61
CA PRO A 172 8.21 4.04 2.62
C PRO A 172 6.84 4.66 2.29
N PHE A 173 6.56 4.79 0.99
CA PHE A 173 5.31 5.35 0.48
C PHE A 173 4.95 4.68 -0.85
N TYR A 174 3.94 3.83 -0.84
CA TYR A 174 3.59 2.93 -1.94
C TYR A 174 4.80 2.12 -2.42
N ASP A 175 5.11 2.20 -3.70
CA ASP A 175 6.19 1.48 -4.37
C ASP A 175 7.55 2.19 -4.25
N ILE A 176 7.67 3.27 -3.48
CA ILE A 176 8.93 3.99 -3.25
C ILE A 176 9.35 4.01 -1.78
N GLU A 177 10.65 4.09 -1.56
CA GLU A 177 11.28 4.38 -0.26
C GLU A 177 12.20 5.60 -0.44
N THR A 178 11.93 6.67 0.30
CA THR A 178 12.68 7.93 0.18
C THR A 178 12.80 8.62 1.53
N ASN A 179 13.92 9.27 1.80
CA ASN A 179 14.03 10.24 2.89
C ASN A 179 13.96 11.68 2.39
N LEU A 180 13.70 11.88 1.10
CA LEU A 180 13.60 13.20 0.49
C LEU A 180 12.14 13.51 0.17
N ILE A 181 11.63 14.58 0.76
CA ILE A 181 10.30 15.11 0.47
C ILE A 181 10.40 16.55 -0.02
N ARG A 182 9.40 16.99 -0.78
CA ARG A 182 9.25 18.38 -1.21
C ARG A 182 7.96 18.93 -0.65
N VAL A 183 8.08 19.89 0.26
CA VAL A 183 6.94 20.59 0.85
C VAL A 183 6.68 21.84 0.02
N ASN A 184 5.44 22.03 -0.41
CA ASN A 184 5.04 23.18 -1.20
C ASN A 184 3.96 23.98 -0.48
N ASN A 185 3.97 25.29 -0.73
CA ASN A 185 3.06 26.23 -0.11
C ASN A 185 1.60 25.91 -0.43
N ASN A 186 1.30 25.37 -1.62
CA ASN A 186 -0.06 24.97 -2.03
C ASN A 186 -0.53 23.66 -1.35
N GLY A 187 -0.03 23.37 -0.15
CA GLY A 187 -0.54 22.34 0.75
C GLY A 187 -0.26 20.91 0.33
N THR A 188 0.84 20.69 -0.41
CA THR A 188 1.27 19.38 -0.89
C THR A 188 2.63 18.96 -0.33
N ILE A 189 2.82 17.65 -0.22
CA ILE A 189 4.10 16.98 0.05
C ILE A 189 4.34 15.99 -1.07
N LEU A 190 5.38 16.21 -1.87
CA LEU A 190 5.79 15.29 -2.94
C LEU A 190 6.93 14.40 -2.45
N LEU A 191 6.92 13.14 -2.88
CA LEU A 191 7.90 12.14 -2.49
C LEU A 191 8.68 11.68 -3.73
N GLY A 192 9.99 11.85 -3.71
CA GLY A 192 10.84 11.46 -4.86
C GLY A 192 10.71 12.34 -6.11
N ASP A 193 9.73 13.26 -6.18
CA ASP A 193 9.44 14.08 -7.35
C ASP A 193 10.16 15.46 -7.36
N ALA A 194 10.46 15.92 -8.58
CA ALA A 194 11.13 17.17 -8.92
C ALA A 194 10.20 18.24 -9.50
N LEU A 195 8.86 18.07 -9.46
CA LEU A 195 7.93 19.10 -9.93
C LEU A 195 8.28 20.45 -9.31
N THR A 196 8.67 21.39 -10.17
CA THR A 196 9.09 22.73 -9.78
C THR A 196 7.92 23.65 -9.50
N ASN A 197 6.73 23.33 -10.04
CA ASN A 197 5.49 24.07 -9.82
C ASN A 197 4.35 23.09 -9.49
N VAL A 198 3.67 23.32 -8.37
CA VAL A 198 2.54 22.52 -7.88
C VAL A 198 1.26 23.31 -8.15
N PRO A 199 0.25 22.75 -8.85
CA PRO A 199 -1.00 23.46 -9.10
C PRO A 199 -1.68 23.87 -7.81
N ALA A 200 -2.18 25.11 -7.70
CA ALA A 200 -2.97 25.56 -6.56
C ALA A 200 -4.45 25.08 -6.63
N GLU A 201 -4.96 24.82 -7.84
CA GLU A 201 -6.33 24.37 -8.06
C GLU A 201 -6.49 22.86 -7.91
N ASN A 202 -7.48 22.43 -7.12
CA ASN A 202 -7.84 21.02 -7.02
C ASN A 202 -8.34 20.47 -8.35
N THR A 203 -7.88 19.26 -8.69
CA THR A 203 -8.47 18.44 -9.76
C THR A 203 -8.85 17.07 -9.22
N GLU A 204 -9.75 16.36 -9.91
CA GLU A 204 -10.17 15.02 -9.51
C GLU A 204 -8.96 14.07 -9.47
N LEU A 205 -8.85 13.29 -8.38
CA LEU A 205 -7.85 12.23 -8.24
C LEU A 205 -8.44 10.89 -8.70
N PRO A 206 -7.64 10.03 -9.38
CA PRO A 206 -6.23 10.21 -9.70
C PRO A 206 -5.99 11.16 -10.89
N THR A 207 -4.91 11.95 -10.84
CA THR A 207 -4.48 12.86 -11.92
C THR A 207 -3.00 12.63 -12.24
N ALA A 208 -2.61 12.85 -13.50
CA ALA A 208 -1.21 12.81 -13.93
C ALA A 208 -0.39 14.00 -13.41
N ALA A 209 -1.01 14.95 -12.71
CA ALA A 209 -0.33 16.07 -12.07
C ALA A 209 0.54 15.64 -10.87
N PHE A 210 0.31 14.45 -10.32
CA PHE A 210 1.05 13.91 -9.19
C PHE A 210 1.38 12.44 -9.40
N ASP A 211 2.61 12.06 -9.06
CA ASP A 211 3.01 10.65 -8.94
C ASP A 211 2.83 10.19 -7.47
N HIS A 212 3.84 10.42 -6.64
CA HIS A 212 3.79 10.17 -5.19
C HIS A 212 3.57 11.48 -4.42
N ALA A 213 2.31 11.77 -4.07
CA ALA A 213 1.97 12.98 -3.34
C ALA A 213 1.05 12.71 -2.15
N ILE A 214 1.23 13.52 -1.11
CA ILE A 214 0.30 13.67 -0.01
C ILE A 214 -0.25 15.09 -0.09
N LEU A 215 -1.56 15.23 -0.04
CA LEU A 215 -2.28 16.47 -0.36
C LEU A 215 -3.14 16.94 0.84
N PRO A 216 -2.56 17.25 2.03
CA PRO A 216 -3.37 17.54 3.21
C PRO A 216 -4.22 18.81 3.09
N PHE A 217 -3.72 19.81 2.36
CA PHE A 217 -4.34 21.14 2.17
C PHE A 217 -4.18 21.63 0.75
N TRP A 218 -4.25 20.73 -0.24
CA TRP A 218 -4.03 21.10 -1.64
C TRP A 218 -4.97 22.23 -2.04
N ASP A 219 -4.46 23.46 -1.99
CA ASP A 219 -5.19 24.72 -2.03
C ASP A 219 -4.16 25.85 -2.15
N ASP A 220 -4.60 27.03 -2.57
CA ASP A 220 -3.77 28.22 -2.75
C ASP A 220 -3.49 28.91 -1.41
N LEU A 221 -2.54 28.38 -0.64
CA LEU A 221 -2.19 28.93 0.67
C LEU A 221 -1.27 30.14 0.47
N ASP A 222 -1.85 31.32 0.39
CA ASP A 222 -1.18 32.58 0.07
C ASP A 222 -0.11 33.04 1.09
N ASP A 223 0.79 33.96 0.71
CA ASP A 223 1.96 34.39 1.50
C ASP A 223 1.73 35.62 2.37
N GLU A 224 0.50 36.14 2.39
CA GLU A 224 0.18 37.43 2.97
C GLU A 224 0.30 37.44 4.50
N THR A 225 0.17 36.27 5.15
CA THR A 225 0.48 36.10 6.58
C THR A 225 0.69 34.63 6.97
N GLY A 226 1.91 34.20 7.30
CA GLY A 226 2.11 32.86 7.87
C GLY A 226 3.46 32.20 7.64
N ASN A 227 3.57 30.92 8.02
CA ASN A 227 4.71 30.07 7.67
C ASN A 227 4.32 28.58 7.67
N VAL A 228 5.02 27.80 6.83
CA VAL A 228 4.95 26.34 6.81
C VAL A 228 6.03 25.79 7.73
N TYR A 229 5.64 25.02 8.74
CA TYR A 229 6.55 24.37 9.67
C TYR A 229 6.59 22.86 9.44
N ILE A 230 7.80 22.30 9.41
CA ILE A 230 8.02 20.86 9.39
C ILE A 230 8.53 20.36 10.75
N GLY A 231 7.92 19.30 11.24
CA GLY A 231 8.43 18.53 12.38
C GLY A 231 8.29 17.03 12.14
N THR A 232 9.14 16.26 12.81
CA THR A 232 9.04 14.80 12.82
C THR A 232 8.78 14.33 14.24
N TYR A 233 7.88 13.35 14.37
CA TYR A 233 7.56 12.77 15.66
C TYR A 233 7.66 11.26 15.59
N THR A 234 8.24 10.68 16.63
CA THR A 234 8.18 9.24 16.85
C THR A 234 7.00 8.95 17.75
N TYR A 235 5.98 8.30 17.20
CA TYR A 235 4.89 7.76 17.98
C TYR A 235 5.12 6.28 18.25
N THR A 236 4.93 5.88 19.50
CA THR A 236 4.69 4.48 19.82
C THR A 236 3.19 4.37 20.06
N LEU A 237 2.46 3.68 19.19
CA LEU A 237 1.04 3.43 19.42
C LEU A 237 0.90 2.71 20.77
N ALA A 238 0.31 3.40 21.76
CA ALA A 238 0.03 2.86 23.08
C ALA A 238 -1.23 1.99 22.97
N GLY A 239 -1.03 0.80 22.47
CA GLY A 239 -2.07 -0.08 21.98
C GLY A 239 -1.57 -0.64 20.68
N GLY A 240 -1.14 -1.91 20.70
CA GLY A 240 -1.11 -2.65 19.45
C GLY A 240 -2.44 -2.45 18.74
N ILE A 241 -2.41 -2.49 17.41
CA ILE A 241 -3.62 -2.67 16.61
C ILE A 241 -4.54 -3.62 17.37
N PRO A 242 -5.82 -3.28 17.63
CA PRO A 242 -6.68 -4.06 18.50
C PRO A 242 -6.53 -5.55 18.16
N ASP A 243 -6.30 -6.40 19.16
CA ASP A 243 -6.19 -7.87 19.02
C ASP A 243 -7.43 -8.49 18.32
N SER A 244 -8.49 -7.72 18.09
CA SER A 244 -9.59 -8.10 17.19
C SER A 244 -9.20 -8.13 15.70
N LEU A 245 -8.02 -7.65 15.32
CA LEU A 245 -7.43 -7.85 13.98
C LEU A 245 -6.59 -9.14 13.88
N PHE A 246 -6.37 -9.84 14.99
CA PHE A 246 -5.74 -11.15 15.05
C PHE A 246 -6.47 -12.01 16.10
N ALA A 247 -7.65 -12.53 15.77
CA ALA A 247 -8.26 -13.58 16.58
C ALA A 247 -7.65 -14.95 16.17
N PRO A 248 -7.54 -15.91 17.11
CA PRO A 248 -6.44 -16.87 17.29
C PRO A 248 -6.19 -17.88 16.16
#